data_AF-A0A3Q1G642-F1
#
_entry.id   AF-A0A3Q1G642-F1
#
_cell.length_a   1.000
_cell.length_b   1.000
_cell.length_c   1.000
_cell.angle_alpha   90.00
_cell.angle_beta   90.00
_cell.angle_gamma   90.00
#
_symmetry.space_group_name_H-M   'P 1'
#
loop_
_entity.id
_entity.type
_entity.pdbx_description
1 polymer ?
#
loop_
_entity_poly.entity_id
_entity_poly.type
_entity_poly.pdbx_seq_one_letter_code
_entity_poly.pdbx_strand_id
1 'polypeptide(L)'
;MPMQERKNKRGHVEYFVSGRHLNLDDLKHEAQNVRNKYLPIENIPDYPQPEFHVAHLKHETDEEGLNGIKKDEGFKFPHSDSDNPHKFFLQWWSLAVSPEEVNSAETRFLQQKFSSLTEDQAAIHSSFFFKFTTSPAFSECSRLGSYRFTCPLEEVLDAYRQQFCSGDQPVMRLYETVLHPKEVQHTVLVHSPANQEDFSEYPLLTDDPNAICVYKDGRFIWRPYAICSEHRHKLICKSKTKEMDVQQLTWKDKVYYIWDNVAIALHVGEQVLRFDTDQLRKNLKFCDKNYPAIVPTGRFNNFEEAKIAVGRLWPDCDFPLEKESSLEQRFTVQNLRLVLVGRSGSRKSSSGNIILGRDAFSAGNAQCCLQTEKVFSWELTVVDTPGLSETPDTQTEILKCIDMSAPGPHAILLVIKVETLDNEGEDIVRQMEKIFGENVWRHTFVVLTFEDGAERDGNILNETKTKVGKILDWEVGERYYVLNNKQQVWDLLDELATMVFENREKFYSVQNRVSKRKITDVDGAITD
;
A
#
# COMPACT_ATOMS: atom_id res chain seq x y z
N MET A 1 19.63 -31.92 -11.77
CA MET A 1 18.70 -32.48 -12.77
C MET A 1 18.39 -31.40 -13.79
N PRO A 2 18.22 -31.75 -15.08
CA PRO A 2 17.87 -30.79 -16.12
C PRO A 2 16.47 -30.21 -15.91
N MET A 3 16.18 -29.06 -16.52
CA MET A 3 14.86 -28.44 -16.51
C MET A 3 13.78 -29.36 -17.12
N GLN A 4 12.69 -29.52 -16.38
CA GLN A 4 11.56 -30.38 -16.72
C GLN A 4 10.33 -29.53 -17.03
N GLU A 5 9.34 -30.11 -17.73
CA GLU A 5 8.06 -29.48 -18.05
C GLU A 5 6.93 -30.16 -17.26
N ARG A 6 6.01 -29.37 -16.72
CA ARG A 6 4.73 -29.88 -16.17
C ARG A 6 3.57 -28.95 -16.53
N LYS A 7 2.35 -29.47 -16.43
CA LYS A 7 1.14 -28.63 -16.41
C LYS A 7 0.78 -28.34 -14.97
N ASN A 8 0.61 -27.07 -14.63
CA ASN A 8 0.12 -26.70 -13.31
C ASN A 8 -1.41 -26.87 -13.21
N LYS A 9 -1.93 -26.64 -11.99
CA LYS A 9 -3.37 -26.77 -11.67
C LYS A 9 -4.30 -25.91 -12.53
N ARG A 10 -3.76 -24.90 -13.22
CA ARG A 10 -4.51 -24.00 -14.10
C ARG A 10 -4.45 -24.44 -15.57
N GLY A 11 -3.87 -25.60 -15.84
CA GLY A 11 -3.67 -26.12 -17.19
C GLY A 11 -2.56 -25.41 -17.98
N HIS A 12 -1.78 -24.54 -17.34
CA HIS A 12 -0.66 -23.86 -17.98
C HIS A 12 0.61 -24.69 -17.89
N VAL A 13 1.35 -24.72 -19.00
CA VAL A 13 2.68 -25.32 -19.04
C VAL A 13 3.66 -24.43 -18.29
N GLU A 14 4.44 -25.02 -17.40
CA GLU A 14 5.55 -24.38 -16.70
C GLU A 14 6.78 -25.28 -16.71
N TYR A 15 7.95 -24.64 -16.63
CA TYR A 15 9.23 -25.32 -16.61
C TYR A 15 9.82 -25.24 -15.21
N PHE A 16 10.42 -26.31 -14.71
CA PHE A 16 10.94 -26.31 -13.34
C PHE A 16 12.20 -27.16 -13.17
N VAL A 17 12.97 -26.84 -12.14
CA VAL A 17 14.12 -27.65 -11.67
C VAL A 17 13.91 -27.96 -10.19
N SER A 18 13.77 -29.24 -9.88
CA SER A 18 13.61 -29.75 -8.51
C SER A 18 14.93 -29.70 -7.71
N GLY A 19 14.84 -29.41 -6.42
CA GLY A 19 15.93 -29.45 -5.45
C GLY A 19 16.95 -28.31 -5.53
N ARG A 20 16.70 -27.28 -6.35
CA ARG A 20 17.67 -26.20 -6.60
C ARG A 20 17.01 -24.83 -6.73
N HIS A 21 17.69 -23.81 -6.22
CA HIS A 21 17.45 -22.40 -6.54
C HIS A 21 18.49 -21.96 -7.56
N LEU A 22 18.06 -21.63 -8.79
CA LEU A 22 18.96 -21.31 -9.89
C LEU A 22 19.17 -19.80 -9.99
N ASN A 23 20.41 -19.35 -9.91
CA ASN A 23 20.73 -17.96 -10.26
C ASN A 23 20.52 -17.74 -11.77
N LEU A 24 20.67 -16.50 -12.22
CA LEU A 24 20.41 -16.16 -13.62
C LEU A 24 21.26 -16.96 -14.63
N ASP A 25 22.53 -17.18 -14.34
CA ASP A 25 23.45 -17.87 -15.24
C ASP A 25 23.14 -19.37 -15.31
N ASP A 26 22.89 -20.00 -14.15
CA ASP A 26 22.43 -21.38 -14.06
C ASP A 26 21.08 -21.55 -14.76
N LEU A 27 20.16 -20.60 -14.60
CA LEU A 27 18.86 -20.62 -15.26
C LEU A 27 19.00 -20.53 -16.78
N LYS A 28 19.86 -19.64 -17.30
CA LYS A 28 20.18 -19.56 -18.73
C LYS A 28 20.77 -20.87 -19.26
N HIS A 29 21.60 -21.54 -18.47
CA HIS A 29 22.19 -22.83 -18.82
C HIS A 29 21.14 -23.95 -18.86
N GLU A 30 20.31 -24.07 -17.84
CA GLU A 30 19.30 -25.13 -17.72
C GLU A 30 18.12 -24.93 -18.70
N ALA A 31 17.82 -23.68 -19.07
CA ALA A 31 16.70 -23.33 -19.95
C ALA A 31 17.07 -23.22 -21.44
N GLN A 32 18.23 -23.72 -21.88
CA GLN A 32 18.68 -23.63 -23.28
C GLN A 32 17.67 -24.18 -24.31
N ASN A 33 16.90 -25.20 -23.92
CA ASN A 33 15.88 -25.83 -24.78
C ASN A 33 14.47 -25.26 -24.57
N VAL A 34 14.29 -24.30 -23.67
CA VAL A 34 13.01 -23.68 -23.36
C VAL A 34 12.84 -22.42 -24.21
N ARG A 35 11.73 -22.34 -24.94
CA ARG A 35 11.41 -21.16 -25.75
C ARG A 35 10.94 -20.00 -24.86
N ASN A 36 11.89 -19.28 -24.25
CA ASN A 36 11.62 -18.06 -23.49
C ASN A 36 12.16 -16.83 -24.23
N LYS A 37 11.34 -15.79 -24.42
CA LYS A 37 11.71 -14.57 -25.16
C LYS A 37 12.45 -13.53 -24.31
N TYR A 38 12.43 -13.67 -22.99
CA TYR A 38 12.94 -12.68 -22.03
C TYR A 38 14.27 -13.09 -21.42
N LEU A 39 14.47 -14.38 -21.15
CA LEU A 39 15.69 -14.91 -20.55
C LEU A 39 16.99 -14.59 -21.34
N PRO A 40 17.00 -14.61 -22.69
CA PRO A 40 18.19 -14.29 -23.49
C PRO A 40 18.51 -12.79 -23.59
N ILE A 41 17.72 -11.91 -22.99
CA ILE A 41 17.96 -10.46 -23.05
C ILE A 41 19.21 -10.12 -22.21
N GLU A 42 20.19 -9.43 -22.81
CA GLU A 42 21.45 -9.06 -22.15
C GLU A 42 21.66 -7.55 -22.03
N ASN A 43 20.95 -6.75 -22.84
CA ASN A 43 21.06 -5.29 -22.85
C ASN A 43 20.21 -4.62 -21.75
N ILE A 44 20.37 -5.09 -20.51
CA ILE A 44 19.61 -4.60 -19.35
C ILE A 44 20.30 -3.35 -18.80
N PRO A 45 19.62 -2.21 -18.65
CA PRO A 45 20.18 -1.02 -18.02
C PRO A 45 20.61 -1.29 -16.58
N ASP A 46 21.72 -0.70 -16.13
CA ASP A 46 22.21 -0.85 -14.76
C ASP A 46 21.11 -0.63 -13.70
N TYR A 47 21.00 -1.54 -12.74
CA TYR A 47 20.01 -1.52 -11.67
C TYR A 47 20.61 -2.06 -10.36
N PRO A 48 19.97 -1.80 -9.20
CA PRO A 48 20.47 -2.29 -7.93
C PRO A 48 20.28 -3.79 -7.77
N GLN A 49 21.22 -4.44 -7.07
CA GLN A 49 21.14 -5.84 -6.64
C GLN A 49 21.04 -5.88 -5.10
N PRO A 50 19.83 -5.75 -4.53
CA PRO A 50 19.64 -5.74 -3.07
C PRO A 50 19.86 -7.08 -2.40
N GLU A 51 20.04 -6.98 -1.09
CA GLU A 51 19.72 -8.04 -0.14
C GLU A 51 18.56 -7.58 0.76
N PHE A 52 17.40 -8.21 0.63
CA PHE A 52 16.22 -7.95 1.48
C PHE A 52 16.19 -8.91 2.66
N HIS A 53 15.94 -8.37 3.86
CA HIS A 53 15.79 -9.15 5.08
C HIS A 53 14.30 -9.14 5.43
N VAL A 54 13.58 -10.16 4.98
CA VAL A 54 12.11 -10.19 4.99
C VAL A 54 11.59 -10.89 6.24
N ALA A 55 10.73 -10.20 6.97
CA ALA A 55 10.11 -10.64 8.21
C ALA A 55 8.59 -10.85 8.09
N HIS A 56 8.01 -10.71 6.89
CA HIS A 56 6.58 -10.91 6.66
C HIS A 56 6.31 -11.84 5.47
N LEU A 57 5.21 -12.59 5.58
CA LEU A 57 4.68 -13.41 4.52
C LEU A 57 3.32 -12.87 4.08
N LYS A 58 3.01 -13.00 2.79
CA LYS A 58 1.68 -12.70 2.25
C LYS A 58 1.02 -13.94 1.67
N HIS A 59 -0.29 -14.02 1.86
CA HIS A 59 -1.18 -14.98 1.21
C HIS A 59 -2.33 -14.22 0.55
N GLU A 60 -2.59 -14.51 -0.72
CA GLU A 60 -3.59 -13.80 -1.51
C GLU A 60 -4.69 -14.76 -1.96
N THR A 61 -5.93 -14.32 -1.86
CA THR A 61 -7.10 -15.16 -2.10
C THR A 61 -8.30 -14.35 -2.59
N ASP A 62 -9.28 -15.04 -3.15
CA ASP A 62 -10.55 -14.45 -3.58
C ASP A 62 -11.62 -14.54 -2.47
N GLU A 63 -12.86 -14.15 -2.78
CA GLU A 63 -13.95 -14.16 -1.81
C GLU A 63 -14.27 -15.57 -1.30
N GLU A 64 -14.16 -16.59 -2.16
CA GLU A 64 -14.39 -17.99 -1.76
C GLU A 64 -13.33 -18.45 -0.76
N GLY A 65 -12.05 -18.18 -1.06
CA GLY A 65 -10.97 -18.50 -0.15
C GLY A 65 -11.02 -17.69 1.16
N LEU A 66 -11.46 -16.44 1.13
CA LEU A 66 -11.70 -15.64 2.33
C LEU A 66 -12.76 -16.29 3.24
N ASN A 67 -13.90 -16.70 2.66
CA ASN A 67 -14.95 -17.41 3.39
C ASN A 67 -14.45 -18.73 3.99
N GLY A 68 -13.65 -19.48 3.22
CA GLY A 68 -13.01 -20.71 3.70
C GLY A 68 -12.08 -20.45 4.89
N ILE A 69 -11.21 -19.44 4.79
CA ILE A 69 -10.28 -19.08 5.87
C ILE A 69 -11.02 -18.66 7.14
N LYS A 70 -12.09 -17.85 7.01
CA LYS A 70 -12.90 -17.47 8.18
C LYS A 70 -13.60 -18.66 8.82
N LYS A 71 -14.13 -19.58 7.99
CA LYS A 71 -14.87 -20.76 8.44
C LYS A 71 -13.98 -21.76 9.17
N ASP A 72 -12.78 -21.98 8.64
CA ASP A 72 -11.83 -22.96 9.18
C ASP A 72 -10.89 -22.36 10.24
N GLU A 73 -10.97 -21.04 10.46
CA GLU A 73 -10.11 -20.26 11.36
C GLU A 73 -8.61 -20.41 11.02
N GLY A 74 -8.30 -20.46 9.72
CA GLY A 74 -6.94 -20.71 9.27
C GLY A 74 -6.82 -21.04 7.80
N PHE A 75 -5.61 -21.41 7.41
CA PHE A 75 -5.26 -21.70 6.01
C PHE A 75 -5.15 -23.21 5.82
N LYS A 76 -5.81 -23.72 4.79
CA LYS A 76 -5.79 -25.15 4.46
C LYS A 76 -5.49 -25.37 3.00
N PHE A 77 -5.03 -26.56 2.69
CA PHE A 77 -4.95 -27.01 1.31
C PHE A 77 -6.36 -26.98 0.67
N PRO A 78 -6.51 -26.43 -0.55
CA PRO A 78 -7.80 -26.39 -1.23
C PRO A 78 -8.31 -27.81 -1.52
N HIS A 79 -9.42 -28.22 -0.90
CA HIS A 79 -9.96 -29.60 -0.92
C HIS A 79 -10.59 -30.04 -2.26
N SER A 80 -10.83 -29.13 -3.21
CA SER A 80 -11.23 -29.53 -4.56
C SER A 80 -9.97 -29.69 -5.40
N ASP A 81 -9.52 -30.91 -5.65
CA ASP A 81 -9.05 -31.35 -6.98
C ASP A 81 -8.32 -32.70 -6.90
N SER A 82 -8.79 -33.67 -7.68
CA SER A 82 -8.18 -34.98 -7.89
C SER A 82 -6.84 -34.93 -8.66
N ASP A 83 -6.40 -33.73 -9.06
CA ASP A 83 -5.23 -33.49 -9.93
C ASP A 83 -4.23 -32.51 -9.29
N ASN A 84 -3.73 -32.81 -8.09
CA ASN A 84 -2.62 -32.04 -7.51
C ASN A 84 -1.35 -32.23 -8.37
N PRO A 85 -0.84 -31.20 -9.08
CA PRO A 85 0.36 -31.34 -9.90
C PRO A 85 1.63 -31.48 -9.03
N HIS A 86 1.53 -31.16 -7.74
CA HIS A 86 2.60 -31.38 -6.77
C HIS A 86 2.37 -32.68 -6.02
N LYS A 87 3.47 -33.35 -5.65
CA LYS A 87 3.45 -34.61 -4.89
C LYS A 87 2.87 -34.44 -3.47
N PHE A 88 2.75 -33.21 -2.98
CA PHE A 88 2.49 -32.90 -1.57
C PHE A 88 1.37 -31.88 -1.37
N PHE A 89 0.76 -31.90 -0.18
CA PHE A 89 -0.25 -30.94 0.25
C PHE A 89 0.41 -29.71 0.86
N LEU A 90 0.60 -28.69 0.02
CA LEU A 90 1.37 -27.49 0.33
C LEU A 90 0.46 -26.27 0.45
N GLN A 91 0.61 -25.53 1.56
CA GLN A 91 0.05 -24.20 1.72
C GLN A 91 1.07 -23.16 1.26
N TRP A 92 0.69 -22.35 0.27
CA TRP A 92 1.58 -21.42 -0.40
C TRP A 92 1.50 -20.01 0.16
N TRP A 93 2.68 -19.44 0.41
CA TRP A 93 2.90 -18.06 0.83
C TRP A 93 3.97 -17.43 -0.04
N SER A 94 3.98 -16.11 -0.12
CA SER A 94 5.04 -15.34 -0.76
C SER A 94 5.72 -14.44 0.26
N LEU A 95 6.98 -14.09 0.03
CA LEU A 95 7.62 -13.03 0.80
C LEU A 95 6.87 -11.70 0.61
N ALA A 96 6.69 -10.95 1.69
CA ALA A 96 6.06 -9.64 1.70
C ALA A 96 7.07 -8.58 2.15
N VAL A 97 7.69 -7.90 1.18
CA VAL A 97 8.74 -6.91 1.47
C VAL A 97 8.10 -5.58 1.88
N SER A 98 8.42 -5.10 3.09
CA SER A 98 7.90 -3.83 3.60
C SER A 98 8.71 -2.62 3.12
N PRO A 99 8.16 -1.39 3.16
CA PRO A 99 8.94 -0.17 2.88
C PRO A 99 10.19 -0.03 3.77
N GLU A 100 10.10 -0.41 5.05
CA GLU A 100 11.22 -0.39 5.99
C GLU A 100 12.32 -1.37 5.57
N GLU A 101 11.95 -2.54 5.07
CA GLU A 101 12.88 -3.54 4.54
C GLU A 101 13.53 -3.10 3.23
N VAL A 102 12.80 -2.36 2.38
CA VAL A 102 13.35 -1.70 1.18
C VAL A 102 14.36 -0.62 1.56
N ASN A 103 14.05 0.25 2.51
CA ASN A 103 14.99 1.26 3.02
C ASN A 103 16.25 0.62 3.60
N SER A 104 16.07 -0.41 4.44
CA SER A 104 17.18 -1.13 5.04
C SER A 104 18.07 -1.79 3.98
N ALA A 105 17.46 -2.32 2.90
CA ALA A 105 18.20 -2.90 1.78
C ALA A 105 18.97 -1.83 0.98
N GLU A 106 18.38 -0.64 0.78
CA GLU A 106 19.06 0.49 0.14
C GLU A 106 20.28 0.95 0.95
N THR A 107 20.14 1.08 2.28
CA THR A 107 21.24 1.44 3.17
C THR A 107 22.39 0.42 3.09
N ARG A 108 22.08 -0.88 3.15
CA ARG A 108 23.10 -1.95 2.98
C ARG A 108 23.78 -1.87 1.61
N PHE A 109 23.01 -1.66 0.55
CA PHE A 109 23.55 -1.52 -0.80
C PHE A 109 24.51 -0.33 -0.91
N LEU A 110 24.15 0.82 -0.34
CA LEU A 110 25.00 2.02 -0.33
C LEU A 110 26.29 1.80 0.47
N GLN A 111 26.22 1.17 1.64
CA GLN A 111 27.38 0.81 2.45
C GLN A 111 28.32 -0.16 1.71
N GLN A 112 27.76 -1.14 0.98
CA GLN A 112 28.54 -2.07 0.18
C GLN A 112 29.23 -1.38 -1.00
N LYS A 113 28.54 -0.45 -1.69
CA LYS A 113 29.10 0.31 -2.82
C LYS A 113 30.11 1.35 -2.38
N PHE A 114 29.88 1.98 -1.24
CA PHE A 114 30.72 3.01 -0.67
C PHE A 114 31.11 2.61 0.75
N SER A 115 32.13 1.75 0.87
CA SER A 115 32.63 1.17 2.13
C SER A 115 33.06 2.15 3.23
N SER A 116 32.97 3.45 2.99
CA SER A 116 33.28 4.54 3.93
C SER A 116 32.05 5.34 4.36
N LEU A 117 30.85 5.02 3.88
CA LEU A 117 29.62 5.64 4.34
C LEU A 117 29.17 5.00 5.65
N THR A 118 28.92 5.85 6.65
CA THR A 118 28.17 5.47 7.85
C THR A 118 26.69 5.30 7.52
N GLU A 119 25.94 4.65 8.40
CA GLU A 119 24.49 4.49 8.29
C GLU A 119 23.77 5.85 8.14
N ASP A 120 24.14 6.84 8.96
CA ASP A 120 23.60 8.20 8.90
C ASP A 120 23.86 8.87 7.53
N GLN A 121 25.05 8.67 6.97
CA GLN A 121 25.39 9.24 5.66
C GLN A 121 24.64 8.56 4.52
N ALA A 122 24.39 7.25 4.62
CA ALA A 122 23.57 6.53 3.64
C ALA A 122 22.09 6.94 3.75
N ALA A 123 21.58 7.19 4.95
CA ALA A 123 20.19 7.61 5.19
C ALA A 123 19.85 9.01 4.65
N ILE A 124 20.85 9.89 4.49
CA ILE A 124 20.69 11.22 3.88
C ILE A 124 20.50 11.13 2.36
N HIS A 125 20.86 10.00 1.74
CA HIS A 125 20.68 9.80 0.32
C HIS A 125 19.19 9.76 -0.02
N SER A 126 18.78 10.46 -1.09
CA SER A 126 17.38 10.41 -1.54
C SER A 126 17.01 8.98 -1.92
N SER A 127 15.97 8.42 -1.30
CA SER A 127 15.51 7.06 -1.57
C SER A 127 15.25 6.87 -3.06
N PHE A 128 15.77 5.77 -3.62
CA PHE A 128 15.66 5.50 -5.04
C PHE A 128 15.35 4.04 -5.37
N PHE A 129 15.50 3.11 -4.43
CA PHE A 129 15.23 1.69 -4.64
C PHE A 129 13.79 1.42 -5.05
N PHE A 130 12.83 2.18 -4.52
CA PHE A 130 11.42 2.00 -4.84
C PHE A 130 11.13 2.16 -6.35
N LYS A 131 11.96 2.93 -7.08
CA LYS A 131 11.86 3.10 -8.55
C LYS A 131 12.22 1.84 -9.34
N PHE A 132 12.87 0.87 -8.69
CA PHE A 132 13.27 -0.42 -9.24
C PHE A 132 12.42 -1.58 -8.70
N THR A 133 11.87 -1.49 -7.49
CA THR A 133 11.01 -2.54 -6.90
C THR A 133 9.59 -2.55 -7.50
N THR A 134 9.48 -2.88 -8.77
CA THR A 134 8.24 -2.81 -9.57
C THR A 134 7.73 -4.19 -10.02
N SER A 135 8.36 -5.27 -9.60
CA SER A 135 7.86 -6.62 -9.85
C SER A 135 6.60 -6.92 -9.02
N PRO A 136 5.80 -7.94 -9.40
CA PRO A 136 4.64 -8.38 -8.61
C PRO A 136 4.94 -8.73 -7.15
N ALA A 137 6.20 -9.05 -6.80
CA ALA A 137 6.60 -9.29 -5.41
C ALA A 137 6.38 -8.05 -4.53
N PHE A 138 6.53 -6.86 -5.10
CA PHE A 138 6.40 -5.56 -4.43
C PHE A 138 5.05 -4.88 -4.69
N SER A 139 4.18 -5.49 -5.51
CA SER A 139 2.93 -4.88 -5.92
C SER A 139 1.88 -4.91 -4.80
N GLU A 140 1.20 -3.78 -4.67
CA GLU A 140 -0.01 -3.56 -3.89
C GLU A 140 -1.22 -4.30 -4.47
N CYS A 141 -1.22 -4.52 -5.78
CA CYS A 141 -2.27 -5.25 -6.48
C CYS A 141 -2.04 -6.76 -6.41
N SER A 142 -3.12 -7.52 -6.55
CA SER A 142 -3.08 -8.99 -6.56
C SER A 142 -3.45 -9.57 -7.91
N ARG A 143 -2.78 -10.65 -8.27
CA ARG A 143 -3.15 -11.48 -9.43
C ARG A 143 -4.03 -12.69 -9.05
N LEU A 144 -4.24 -12.91 -7.74
CA LEU A 144 -4.86 -14.11 -7.16
C LEU A 144 -6.24 -13.85 -6.55
N GLY A 145 -6.52 -12.63 -6.07
CA GLY A 145 -7.84 -12.24 -5.59
C GLY A 145 -7.79 -10.93 -4.80
N SER A 146 -8.95 -10.43 -4.38
CA SER A 146 -9.06 -9.11 -3.75
C SER A 146 -8.62 -9.05 -2.28
N TYR A 147 -8.22 -10.17 -1.68
CA TYR A 147 -7.93 -10.26 -0.26
C TYR A 147 -6.51 -10.75 -0.02
N ARG A 148 -5.74 -10.00 0.77
CA ARG A 148 -4.35 -10.33 1.12
C ARG A 148 -4.20 -10.37 2.63
N PHE A 149 -3.69 -11.48 3.13
CA PHE A 149 -3.23 -11.62 4.50
C PHE A 149 -1.73 -11.39 4.53
N THR A 150 -1.27 -10.38 5.26
CA THR A 150 0.16 -10.12 5.48
C THR A 150 0.48 -10.39 6.94
N CYS A 151 1.17 -11.50 7.21
CA CYS A 151 1.44 -11.99 8.55
C CYS A 151 2.94 -11.88 8.88
N PRO A 152 3.31 -11.52 10.12
CA PRO A 152 4.68 -11.69 10.60
C PRO A 152 5.16 -13.14 10.42
N LEU A 153 6.36 -13.31 9.87
CA LEU A 153 6.96 -14.60 9.60
C LEU A 153 7.10 -15.43 10.88
N GLU A 154 7.49 -14.79 11.98
CA GLU A 154 7.61 -15.41 13.29
C GLU A 154 6.28 -16.02 13.75
N GLU A 155 5.17 -15.30 13.60
CA GLU A 155 3.83 -15.78 13.98
C GLU A 155 3.41 -17.00 13.14
N VAL A 156 3.68 -16.97 11.82
CA VAL A 156 3.36 -18.10 10.92
C VAL A 156 4.20 -19.33 11.26
N LEU A 157 5.51 -19.16 11.44
CA LEU A 157 6.40 -20.27 11.76
C LEU A 157 6.19 -20.81 13.18
N ASP A 158 5.85 -19.97 14.16
CA ASP A 158 5.50 -20.43 15.50
C ASP A 158 4.18 -21.20 15.50
N ALA A 159 3.14 -20.68 14.83
CA ALA A 159 1.88 -21.41 14.66
C ALA A 159 2.12 -22.79 14.00
N TYR A 160 2.95 -22.84 12.95
CA TYR A 160 3.32 -24.08 12.28
C TYR A 160 4.11 -25.03 13.19
N ARG A 161 5.09 -24.50 13.95
CA ARG A 161 5.87 -25.24 14.93
C ARG A 161 4.99 -25.92 15.98
N GLN A 162 4.05 -25.18 16.56
CA GLN A 162 3.16 -25.71 17.59
C GLN A 162 2.19 -26.76 17.03
N GLN A 163 1.60 -26.51 15.85
CA GLN A 163 0.53 -27.35 15.31
C GLN A 163 1.02 -28.57 14.52
N PHE A 164 2.18 -28.47 13.85
CA PHE A 164 2.68 -29.50 12.93
C PHE A 164 4.00 -30.13 13.36
N CYS A 165 4.80 -29.45 14.19
CA CYS A 165 6.13 -29.89 14.57
C CYS A 165 6.23 -30.36 16.03
N SER A 166 5.11 -30.44 16.76
CA SER A 166 5.12 -30.79 18.20
C SER A 166 6.04 -29.89 19.04
N GLY A 167 6.23 -28.63 18.62
CA GLY A 167 7.13 -27.68 19.28
C GLY A 167 8.57 -27.67 18.73
N ASP A 168 8.97 -28.63 17.91
CA ASP A 168 10.31 -28.65 17.30
C ASP A 168 10.46 -27.65 16.16
N GLN A 169 11.69 -27.21 15.90
CA GLN A 169 11.96 -26.26 14.82
C GLN A 169 11.61 -26.87 13.45
N PRO A 170 10.83 -26.17 12.60
CA PRO A 170 10.53 -26.63 11.25
C PRO A 170 11.80 -26.79 10.41
N VAL A 171 11.82 -27.79 9.52
CA VAL A 171 12.93 -28.03 8.60
C VAL A 171 12.69 -27.30 7.29
N MET A 172 13.68 -26.55 6.82
CA MET A 172 13.61 -25.80 5.56
C MET A 172 14.49 -26.43 4.48
N ARG A 173 13.98 -26.53 3.26
CA ARG A 173 14.65 -27.19 2.13
C ARG A 173 14.50 -26.41 0.83
N LEU A 174 15.48 -26.60 -0.06
CA LEU A 174 15.44 -26.15 -1.45
C LEU A 174 14.45 -27.03 -2.22
N TYR A 175 13.26 -26.51 -2.51
CA TYR A 175 12.21 -27.31 -3.16
C TYR A 175 12.35 -27.32 -4.68
N GLU A 176 12.23 -26.16 -5.32
CA GLU A 176 12.34 -26.04 -6.77
C GLU A 176 12.55 -24.59 -7.23
N THR A 177 13.00 -24.44 -8.48
CA THR A 177 12.88 -23.20 -9.26
C THR A 177 11.87 -23.41 -10.38
N VAL A 178 10.86 -22.55 -10.50
CA VAL A 178 9.85 -22.58 -11.56
C VAL A 178 10.04 -21.38 -12.47
N LEU A 179 10.13 -21.62 -13.77
CA LEU A 179 10.25 -20.63 -14.83
C LEU A 179 8.91 -20.48 -15.57
N HIS A 180 8.34 -19.29 -15.44
CA HIS A 180 7.23 -18.80 -16.23
C HIS A 180 7.76 -17.85 -17.34
N PRO A 181 6.91 -17.38 -18.28
CA PRO A 181 7.39 -16.53 -19.38
C PRO A 181 8.19 -15.30 -18.93
N LYS A 182 7.78 -14.62 -17.84
CA LYS A 182 8.48 -13.42 -17.31
C LYS A 182 8.86 -13.52 -15.83
N GLU A 183 8.53 -14.61 -15.17
CA GLU A 183 8.66 -14.75 -13.71
C GLU A 183 9.46 -16.00 -13.40
N VAL A 184 10.35 -15.89 -12.42
CA VAL A 184 11.10 -17.01 -11.85
C VAL A 184 10.75 -17.11 -10.39
N GLN A 185 10.20 -18.25 -9.99
CA GLN A 185 9.81 -18.50 -8.60
C GLN A 185 10.77 -19.50 -7.97
N HIS A 186 11.43 -19.08 -6.90
CA HIS A 186 12.22 -19.97 -6.04
C HIS A 186 11.39 -20.40 -4.85
N THR A 187 11.23 -21.70 -4.65
CA THR A 187 10.37 -22.22 -3.57
C THR A 187 11.19 -22.81 -2.44
N VAL A 188 10.97 -22.32 -1.22
CA VAL A 188 11.45 -22.96 0.01
C VAL A 188 10.35 -23.87 0.53
N LEU A 189 10.65 -25.15 0.71
CA LEU A 189 9.77 -26.10 1.39
C LEU A 189 10.03 -26.03 2.89
N VAL A 190 8.97 -25.93 3.67
CA VAL A 190 8.99 -26.04 5.13
C VAL A 190 8.16 -27.25 5.54
N HIS A 191 8.74 -28.13 6.35
CA HIS A 191 8.05 -29.32 6.82
C HIS A 191 8.38 -29.66 8.27
N SER A 192 7.53 -30.49 8.88
CA SER A 192 7.77 -31.05 10.21
C SER A 192 9.00 -31.97 10.21
N PRO A 193 9.85 -31.94 11.26
CA PRO A 193 10.94 -32.91 11.42
C PRO A 193 10.47 -34.37 11.36
N ALA A 194 9.22 -34.65 11.72
CA ALA A 194 8.61 -35.98 11.62
C ALA A 194 8.54 -36.52 10.18
N ASN A 195 8.56 -35.64 9.17
CA ASN A 195 8.51 -36.00 7.75
C ASN A 195 9.89 -35.97 7.07
N GLN A 196 10.99 -36.06 7.83
CA GLN A 196 12.34 -35.94 7.30
C GLN A 196 12.64 -36.90 6.12
N GLU A 197 12.14 -38.13 6.20
CA GLU A 197 12.34 -39.16 5.17
C GLU A 197 11.56 -38.84 3.88
N ASP A 198 10.35 -38.27 3.99
CA ASP A 198 9.50 -37.92 2.86
C ASP A 198 10.13 -36.85 1.95
N PHE A 199 11.01 -36.02 2.53
CA PHE A 199 11.62 -34.86 1.87
C PHE A 199 13.14 -34.94 1.76
N SER A 200 13.74 -36.12 2.00
CA SER A 200 15.20 -36.29 1.99
C SER A 200 15.84 -36.03 0.62
N GLU A 201 15.06 -36.09 -0.46
CA GLU A 201 15.49 -35.79 -1.83
C GLU A 201 15.80 -34.30 -2.05
N TYR A 202 15.21 -33.41 -1.25
CA TYR A 202 15.39 -31.96 -1.34
C TYR A 202 16.54 -31.53 -0.41
N PRO A 203 17.57 -30.80 -0.89
CA PRO A 203 18.65 -30.34 -0.01
C PRO A 203 18.15 -29.41 1.11
N LEU A 204 18.82 -29.42 2.26
CA LEU A 204 18.56 -28.45 3.33
C LEU A 204 18.87 -27.02 2.87
N LEU A 205 18.07 -26.07 3.32
CA LEU A 205 18.36 -24.65 3.18
C LEU A 205 19.52 -24.30 4.12
N THR A 206 20.67 -23.93 3.57
CA THR A 206 21.89 -23.63 4.35
C THR A 206 22.19 -22.13 4.30
N ASP A 207 22.98 -21.63 5.26
CA ASP A 207 23.44 -20.22 5.29
C ASP A 207 24.59 -20.00 4.29
N ASP A 208 24.30 -20.18 3.01
CA ASP A 208 25.22 -19.87 1.91
C ASP A 208 25.07 -18.39 1.51
N PRO A 209 26.13 -17.56 1.60
CA PRO A 209 26.07 -16.15 1.23
C PRO A 209 25.76 -15.91 -0.26
N ASN A 210 25.95 -16.91 -1.13
CA ASN A 210 25.66 -16.82 -2.56
C ASN A 210 24.29 -17.40 -2.93
N ALA A 211 23.57 -17.98 -1.97
CA ALA A 211 22.22 -18.49 -2.23
C ALA A 211 21.22 -17.34 -2.41
N ILE A 212 20.25 -17.57 -3.30
CA ILE A 212 19.17 -16.62 -3.63
C ILE A 212 18.28 -16.36 -2.42
N CYS A 213 18.05 -17.38 -1.61
CA CYS A 213 17.28 -17.27 -0.38
C CYS A 213 17.95 -18.10 0.70
N VAL A 214 18.08 -17.53 1.90
CA VAL A 214 18.48 -18.26 3.11
C VAL A 214 17.55 -17.88 4.25
N TYR A 215 17.47 -18.71 5.29
CA TYR A 215 16.76 -18.37 6.51
C TYR A 215 17.76 -18.21 7.65
N LYS A 216 17.77 -17.03 8.27
CA LYS A 216 18.73 -16.67 9.31
C LYS A 216 18.13 -15.64 10.25
N ASP A 217 18.39 -15.79 11.55
CA ASP A 217 17.98 -14.85 12.60
C ASP A 217 16.48 -14.48 12.53
N GLY A 218 15.63 -15.48 12.29
CA GLY A 218 14.17 -15.29 12.22
C GLY A 218 13.65 -14.68 10.91
N ARG A 219 14.52 -14.46 9.91
CA ARG A 219 14.16 -13.78 8.65
C ARG A 219 14.58 -14.58 7.43
N PHE A 220 13.84 -14.39 6.33
CA PHE A 220 14.31 -14.80 5.02
C PHE A 220 15.20 -13.71 4.43
N ILE A 221 16.44 -14.05 4.10
CA ILE A 221 17.35 -13.17 3.37
C ILE A 221 17.22 -13.52 1.89
N TRP A 222 16.58 -12.62 1.14
CA TRP A 222 16.37 -12.77 -0.30
C TRP A 222 17.30 -11.86 -1.09
N ARG A 223 18.04 -12.45 -2.02
CA ARG A 223 19.00 -11.81 -2.92
C ARG A 223 18.52 -11.91 -4.37
N PRO A 224 17.55 -11.09 -4.77
CA PRO A 224 17.04 -11.13 -6.13
C PRO A 224 18.09 -10.67 -7.12
N TYR A 225 18.14 -11.36 -8.25
CA TYR A 225 18.86 -10.85 -9.42
C TYR A 225 17.96 -9.97 -10.28
N ALA A 226 16.64 -9.94 -10.09
CA ALA A 226 15.75 -9.06 -10.84
C ALA A 226 14.49 -8.64 -10.05
N ILE A 227 14.43 -7.36 -9.69
CA ILE A 227 13.36 -6.75 -8.87
C ILE A 227 12.37 -5.90 -9.67
N CYS A 228 12.63 -5.70 -10.97
CA CYS A 228 11.82 -4.88 -11.87
C CYS A 228 10.99 -5.75 -12.81
N SER A 229 9.72 -5.40 -13.04
CA SER A 229 8.96 -5.99 -14.15
C SER A 229 9.28 -5.33 -15.51
N GLU A 230 9.56 -4.03 -15.47
CA GLU A 230 9.94 -3.22 -16.63
C GLU A 230 11.04 -2.23 -16.21
N HIS A 231 12.18 -2.23 -16.90
CA HIS A 231 13.24 -1.25 -16.64
C HIS A 231 12.86 0.10 -17.26
N ARG A 232 12.41 1.02 -16.41
CA ARG A 232 12.12 2.42 -16.75
C ARG A 232 13.20 3.40 -16.30
N HIS A 233 14.14 2.89 -15.52
CA HIS A 233 15.18 3.68 -14.88
C HIS A 233 16.52 2.99 -15.05
N LYS A 234 17.58 3.79 -15.12
CA LYS A 234 18.97 3.36 -15.06
C LYS A 234 19.63 3.96 -13.83
N LEU A 235 20.35 3.12 -13.11
CA LEU A 235 21.16 3.52 -11.97
C LEU A 235 22.49 4.11 -12.47
N ILE A 236 22.85 5.28 -11.96
CA ILE A 236 24.11 5.97 -12.27
C ILE A 236 24.93 6.08 -10.98
N CYS A 237 26.13 5.52 -10.99
CA CYS A 237 27.07 5.62 -9.86
C CYS A 237 28.09 6.74 -10.11
N LYS A 238 28.03 7.81 -9.31
CA LYS A 238 29.02 8.89 -9.31
C LYS A 238 30.10 8.60 -8.28
N SER A 239 30.99 7.67 -8.60
CA SER A 239 32.03 7.16 -7.68
C SER A 239 32.88 8.25 -7.01
N LYS A 240 33.14 9.37 -7.69
CA LYS A 240 33.94 10.49 -7.15
C LYS A 240 33.22 11.26 -6.04
N THR A 241 31.91 11.46 -6.16
CA THR A 241 31.08 12.17 -5.18
C THR A 241 30.41 11.23 -4.19
N LYS A 242 30.53 9.91 -4.40
CA LYS A 242 29.84 8.86 -3.63
C LYS A 242 28.32 9.01 -3.66
N GLU A 243 27.81 9.43 -4.80
CA GLU A 243 26.38 9.63 -5.01
C GLU A 243 25.84 8.57 -5.97
N MET A 244 24.62 8.12 -5.70
CA MET A 244 23.80 7.37 -6.63
C MET A 244 22.81 8.33 -7.27
N ASP A 245 22.57 8.17 -8.57
CA ASP A 245 21.58 8.95 -9.30
C ASP A 245 20.72 8.01 -10.12
N VAL A 246 19.50 8.45 -10.46
CA VAL A 246 18.56 7.66 -11.24
C VAL A 246 18.13 8.44 -12.46
N GLN A 247 18.47 7.90 -13.62
CA GLN A 247 18.05 8.44 -14.91
C GLN A 247 16.83 7.69 -15.41
N GLN A 248 15.76 8.43 -15.73
CA GLN A 248 14.61 7.86 -16.42
C GLN A 248 14.95 7.55 -17.88
N LEU A 249 14.57 6.36 -18.33
CA LEU A 249 14.81 5.89 -19.68
C LEU A 249 13.72 6.38 -20.65
N THR A 250 14.10 6.60 -21.90
CA THR A 250 13.13 6.95 -22.94
C THR A 250 12.34 5.71 -23.35
N TRP A 251 11.19 5.91 -24.01
CA TRP A 251 10.35 4.80 -24.46
C TRP A 251 11.06 3.82 -25.41
N LYS A 252 12.12 4.26 -26.12
CA LYS A 252 12.92 3.42 -27.02
C LYS A 252 13.91 2.51 -26.29
N ASP A 253 14.29 2.89 -25.07
CA ASP A 253 15.31 2.21 -24.26
C ASP A 253 14.68 1.31 -23.18
N LYS A 254 13.34 1.20 -23.15
CA LYS A 254 12.60 0.37 -22.22
C LYS A 254 12.85 -1.10 -22.51
N VAL A 255 13.25 -1.83 -21.47
CA VAL A 255 13.52 -3.27 -21.56
C VAL A 255 12.62 -4.01 -20.58
N TYR A 256 11.81 -4.92 -21.11
CA TYR A 256 11.13 -5.93 -20.30
C TYR A 256 12.11 -7.07 -20.06
N TYR A 257 12.27 -7.45 -18.81
CA TYR A 257 13.12 -8.56 -18.42
C TYR A 257 12.35 -9.56 -17.58
N ILE A 258 13.02 -10.63 -17.14
CA ILE A 258 12.46 -11.50 -16.11
C ILE A 258 12.56 -10.81 -14.75
N TRP A 259 11.70 -11.22 -13.82
CA TRP A 259 11.82 -10.91 -12.39
C TRP A 259 11.81 -12.20 -11.60
N ASP A 260 12.44 -12.20 -10.44
CA ASP A 260 12.39 -13.32 -9.51
C ASP A 260 11.56 -13.01 -8.26
N ASN A 261 11.10 -14.07 -7.60
CA ASN A 261 10.48 -14.01 -6.28
C ASN A 261 10.73 -15.31 -5.50
N VAL A 262 10.42 -15.26 -4.20
CA VAL A 262 10.51 -16.41 -3.32
C VAL A 262 9.13 -16.76 -2.80
N ALA A 263 8.75 -18.03 -2.97
CA ALA A 263 7.58 -18.65 -2.38
C ALA A 263 7.98 -19.56 -1.21
N ILE A 264 7.16 -19.58 -0.17
CA ILE A 264 7.28 -20.46 0.98
C ILE A 264 6.14 -21.47 0.94
N ALA A 265 6.47 -22.74 0.82
CA ALA A 265 5.51 -23.84 0.76
C ALA A 265 5.54 -24.61 2.09
N LEU A 266 4.50 -24.43 2.91
CA LEU A 266 4.35 -25.16 4.17
C LEU A 266 3.66 -26.50 3.91
N HIS A 267 4.27 -27.61 4.32
CA HIS A 267 3.61 -28.92 4.27
C HIS A 267 2.57 -29.04 5.38
N VAL A 268 1.28 -29.04 5.02
CA VAL A 268 0.17 -29.06 5.99
C VAL A 268 -0.68 -30.34 5.92
N GLY A 269 -0.42 -31.23 4.97
CA GLY A 269 -1.29 -32.38 4.74
C GLY A 269 -2.73 -31.93 4.45
N GLU A 270 -3.70 -32.64 5.01
CA GLU A 270 -5.13 -32.26 4.95
C GLU A 270 -5.57 -31.38 6.13
N GLN A 271 -4.62 -30.93 6.97
CA GLN A 271 -4.93 -30.15 8.17
C GLN A 271 -4.99 -28.65 7.88
N VAL A 272 -5.62 -27.91 8.79
CA VAL A 272 -5.70 -26.45 8.76
C VAL A 272 -4.60 -25.87 9.63
N LEU A 273 -3.80 -24.96 9.09
CA LEU A 273 -2.92 -24.10 9.88
C LEU A 273 -3.74 -22.97 10.49
N ARG A 274 -4.08 -23.11 11.78
CA ARG A 274 -5.01 -22.22 12.48
C ARG A 274 -4.34 -20.99 13.05
N PHE A 275 -5.11 -19.91 13.13
CA PHE A 275 -4.72 -18.64 13.73
C PHE A 275 -5.87 -18.11 14.59
N ASP A 276 -5.57 -17.19 15.49
CA ASP A 276 -6.60 -16.44 16.19
C ASP A 276 -7.45 -15.64 15.20
N THR A 277 -8.77 -15.56 15.44
CA THR A 277 -9.70 -14.91 14.51
C THR A 277 -9.44 -13.40 14.38
N ASP A 278 -9.05 -12.74 15.47
CA ASP A 278 -8.73 -11.31 15.46
C ASP A 278 -7.39 -11.07 14.76
N GLN A 279 -6.43 -11.98 14.93
CA GLN A 279 -5.16 -11.96 14.22
C GLN A 279 -5.36 -12.09 12.70
N LEU A 280 -6.20 -13.02 12.24
CA LEU A 280 -6.55 -13.15 10.82
C LEU A 280 -7.12 -11.84 10.27
N ARG A 281 -8.05 -11.23 11.00
CA ARG A 281 -8.70 -9.98 10.57
C ARG A 281 -7.74 -8.80 10.59
N LYS A 282 -6.87 -8.70 11.58
CA LYS A 282 -5.84 -7.65 11.70
C LYS A 282 -4.87 -7.68 10.52
N ASN A 283 -4.52 -8.87 10.04
CA ASN A 283 -3.57 -9.07 8.95
C ASN A 283 -4.22 -8.98 7.55
N LEU A 284 -5.54 -8.82 7.46
CA LEU A 284 -6.29 -8.76 6.21
C LEU A 284 -6.35 -7.35 5.61
N LYS A 285 -5.95 -7.23 4.35
CA LYS A 285 -6.08 -6.04 3.51
C LYS A 285 -6.79 -6.36 2.20
N PHE A 286 -7.35 -5.32 1.58
CA PHE A 286 -7.90 -5.37 0.24
C PHE A 286 -6.83 -5.06 -0.81
N CYS A 287 -6.86 -5.78 -1.92
CA CYS A 287 -5.97 -5.56 -3.06
C CYS A 287 -6.78 -5.32 -4.34
N ASP A 288 -6.34 -4.32 -5.11
CA ASP A 288 -6.85 -4.14 -6.47
C ASP A 288 -6.39 -5.26 -7.39
N LYS A 289 -7.14 -5.46 -8.47
CA LYS A 289 -6.83 -6.45 -9.50
C LYS A 289 -5.59 -6.03 -10.29
N ASN A 290 -4.60 -6.93 -10.35
CA ASN A 290 -3.45 -6.81 -11.23
C ASN A 290 -3.63 -7.63 -12.52
N TYR A 291 -3.05 -7.17 -13.62
CA TYR A 291 -3.13 -7.83 -14.93
C TYR A 291 -1.80 -8.46 -15.36
N PRO A 292 -1.82 -9.69 -15.92
CA PRO A 292 -2.99 -10.54 -16.08
C PRO A 292 -3.36 -11.23 -14.76
N ALA A 293 -4.65 -11.25 -14.44
CA ALA A 293 -5.18 -12.06 -13.34
C ALA A 293 -5.00 -13.55 -13.67
N ILE A 294 -4.68 -14.36 -12.67
CA ILE A 294 -4.36 -15.79 -12.86
C ILE A 294 -5.48 -16.70 -12.33
N VAL A 295 -6.63 -16.13 -11.95
CA VAL A 295 -7.81 -16.87 -11.48
C VAL A 295 -8.83 -16.96 -12.62
N PRO A 296 -9.18 -18.18 -13.09
CA PRO A 296 -10.18 -18.34 -14.17
C PRO A 296 -11.62 -18.06 -13.74
N THR A 297 -11.94 -18.26 -12.45
CA THR A 297 -13.30 -18.24 -11.90
C THR A 297 -13.53 -17.17 -10.81
N GLY A 298 -12.46 -16.65 -10.21
CA GLY A 298 -12.54 -15.70 -9.10
C GLY A 298 -13.00 -14.30 -9.54
N ARG A 299 -14.12 -13.84 -8.99
CA ARG A 299 -14.54 -12.43 -9.10
C ARG A 299 -13.61 -11.60 -8.20
N PHE A 300 -12.95 -10.60 -8.78
CA PHE A 300 -12.35 -9.54 -7.99
C PHE A 300 -13.46 -8.61 -7.52
N ASN A 301 -13.61 -8.49 -6.21
CA ASN A 301 -14.50 -7.50 -5.62
C ASN A 301 -13.90 -6.10 -5.83
N ASN A 302 -14.78 -5.11 -5.99
CA ASN A 302 -14.38 -3.72 -5.72
C ASN A 302 -14.30 -3.51 -4.20
N PHE A 303 -13.75 -2.37 -3.78
CA PHE A 303 -13.51 -2.11 -2.36
C PHE A 303 -14.79 -2.05 -1.52
N GLU A 304 -15.89 -1.51 -2.06
CA GLU A 304 -17.18 -1.48 -1.36
C GLU A 304 -17.76 -2.88 -1.15
N GLU A 305 -17.72 -3.72 -2.18
CA GLU A 305 -18.09 -5.14 -2.09
C GLU A 305 -17.26 -5.86 -1.02
N ALA A 306 -15.95 -5.60 -0.99
CA ALA A 306 -15.04 -6.20 -0.01
C ALA A 306 -15.33 -5.74 1.43
N LYS A 307 -15.64 -4.45 1.64
CA LYS A 307 -16.07 -3.93 2.95
C LYS A 307 -17.32 -4.64 3.45
N ILE A 308 -18.32 -4.83 2.57
CA ILE A 308 -19.55 -5.56 2.91
C ILE A 308 -19.25 -7.03 3.25
N ALA A 309 -18.42 -7.71 2.45
CA ALA A 309 -18.05 -9.10 2.69
C ALA A 309 -17.31 -9.26 4.03
N VAL A 310 -16.29 -8.45 4.28
CA VAL A 310 -15.51 -8.48 5.52
C VAL A 310 -16.37 -8.11 6.73
N GLY A 311 -17.24 -7.11 6.62
CA GLY A 311 -18.16 -6.73 7.70
C GLY A 311 -19.17 -7.83 8.05
N ARG A 312 -19.55 -8.69 7.10
CA ARG A 312 -20.38 -9.87 7.39
C ARG A 312 -19.60 -10.98 8.09
N LEU A 313 -18.32 -11.15 7.75
CA LEU A 313 -17.47 -12.21 8.30
C LEU A 313 -16.90 -11.86 9.69
N TRP A 314 -16.70 -10.58 9.97
CA TRP A 314 -16.22 -10.05 11.26
C TRP A 314 -17.10 -8.88 11.73
N PRO A 315 -18.36 -9.12 12.13
CA PRO A 315 -19.29 -8.06 12.51
C PRO A 315 -18.88 -7.31 13.79
N ASP A 316 -18.15 -7.98 14.68
CA ASP A 316 -17.71 -7.42 15.97
C ASP A 316 -16.34 -6.71 15.87
N CYS A 317 -15.77 -6.62 14.67
CA CYS A 317 -14.46 -6.01 14.45
C CYS A 317 -14.57 -4.54 14.06
N ASP A 318 -14.11 -3.66 14.94
CA ASP A 318 -14.10 -2.20 14.71
C ASP A 318 -12.89 -1.71 13.89
N PHE A 319 -11.98 -2.59 13.47
CA PHE A 319 -10.85 -2.20 12.63
C PHE A 319 -11.32 -1.97 11.19
N PRO A 320 -10.83 -0.92 10.50
CA PRO A 320 -11.15 -0.72 9.10
C PRO A 320 -10.56 -1.85 8.24
N LEU A 321 -11.21 -2.16 7.12
CA LEU A 321 -10.56 -2.89 6.04
C LEU A 321 -9.71 -1.87 5.28
N GLU A 322 -8.40 -2.05 5.34
CA GLU A 322 -7.47 -1.16 4.64
C GLU A 322 -7.21 -1.69 3.22
N LYS A 323 -7.04 -0.76 2.27
CA LYS A 323 -6.47 -1.06 0.96
C LYS A 323 -4.96 -1.15 1.04
N GLU A 324 -4.39 -2.08 0.30
CA GLU A 324 -2.95 -2.12 0.07
C GLU A 324 -2.55 -0.94 -0.82
N SER A 325 -1.68 -0.08 -0.30
CA SER A 325 -1.09 1.06 -1.01
C SER A 325 0.23 0.69 -1.68
N SER A 326 0.52 1.33 -2.82
CA SER A 326 1.76 1.11 -3.56
C SER A 326 2.97 1.53 -2.73
N LEU A 327 4.12 0.88 -2.95
CA LEU A 327 5.37 1.30 -2.30
C LEU A 327 5.68 2.77 -2.59
N GLU A 328 5.47 3.21 -3.84
CA GLU A 328 5.68 4.61 -4.22
C GLU A 328 4.81 5.55 -3.39
N GLN A 329 3.52 5.27 -3.22
CA GLN A 329 2.63 6.06 -2.37
C GLN A 329 3.08 6.03 -0.90
N ARG A 330 3.52 4.87 -0.40
CA ARG A 330 4.04 4.72 0.97
C ARG A 330 5.34 5.45 1.21
N PHE A 331 6.17 5.67 0.19
CA PHE A 331 7.40 6.46 0.32
C PHE A 331 7.14 7.96 0.18
N THR A 332 6.17 8.33 -0.64
CA THR A 332 5.84 9.72 -0.97
C THR A 332 4.87 10.36 0.03
N VAL A 333 4.01 9.58 0.69
CA VAL A 333 2.91 10.09 1.52
C VAL A 333 2.82 9.41 2.90
N GLN A 334 3.89 9.46 3.68
CA GLN A 334 3.88 8.97 5.08
C GLN A 334 3.32 9.98 6.08
N ASN A 335 3.48 11.27 5.77
CA ASN A 335 3.11 12.38 6.63
C ASN A 335 1.98 13.18 5.98
N LEU A 336 0.85 13.34 6.69
CA LEU A 336 -0.26 14.17 6.21
C LEU A 336 -0.45 15.38 7.12
N ARG A 337 -0.44 16.58 6.51
CA ARG A 337 -0.69 17.85 7.21
C ARG A 337 -2.06 18.37 6.79
N LEU A 338 -2.99 18.43 7.74
CA LEU A 338 -4.39 18.74 7.53
C LEU A 338 -4.73 20.03 8.29
N VAL A 339 -5.48 20.93 7.66
CA VAL A 339 -6.01 22.14 8.31
C VAL A 339 -7.53 22.08 8.29
N LEU A 340 -8.16 22.15 9.46
CA LEU A 340 -9.63 22.13 9.60
C LEU A 340 -10.16 23.55 9.46
N VAL A 341 -11.01 23.82 8.47
CA VAL A 341 -11.63 25.13 8.24
C VAL A 341 -13.15 25.01 8.24
N GLY A 342 -13.85 26.11 8.53
CA GLY A 342 -15.30 26.09 8.65
C GLY A 342 -15.80 27.14 9.64
N ARG A 343 -17.10 27.41 9.60
CA ARG A 343 -17.73 28.44 10.44
C ARG A 343 -17.65 28.11 11.93
N SER A 344 -17.86 29.11 12.78
CA SER A 344 -18.05 28.87 14.22
C SER A 344 -19.24 27.93 14.43
N GLY A 345 -19.07 26.93 15.31
CA GLY A 345 -20.12 25.93 15.58
C GLY A 345 -20.22 24.80 14.55
N SER A 346 -19.38 24.75 13.50
CA SER A 346 -19.39 23.64 12.52
C SER A 346 -18.74 22.34 13.03
N ARG A 347 -18.39 22.25 14.31
CA ARG A 347 -17.81 21.07 14.98
C ARG A 347 -16.41 20.66 14.49
N LYS A 348 -15.59 21.59 13.98
CA LYS A 348 -14.19 21.36 13.57
C LYS A 348 -13.37 20.57 14.59
N SER A 349 -13.32 21.04 15.84
CA SER A 349 -12.57 20.38 16.92
C SER A 349 -13.03 18.94 17.15
N SER A 350 -14.34 18.67 17.07
CA SER A 350 -14.88 17.30 17.17
C SER A 350 -14.48 16.44 15.98
N SER A 351 -14.53 16.95 14.75
CA SER A 351 -14.04 16.24 13.56
C SER A 351 -12.54 15.93 13.67
N GLY A 352 -11.74 16.87 14.18
CA GLY A 352 -10.33 16.65 14.47
C GLY A 352 -10.09 15.52 15.48
N ASN A 353 -10.88 15.48 16.56
CA ASN A 353 -10.79 14.40 17.55
C ASN A 353 -11.18 13.03 16.97
N ILE A 354 -12.21 12.98 16.12
CA ILE A 354 -12.61 11.75 15.41
C ILE A 354 -11.49 11.27 14.50
N ILE A 355 -10.86 12.16 13.73
CA ILE A 355 -9.74 11.83 12.83
C ILE A 355 -8.53 11.32 13.62
N LEU A 356 -8.20 11.98 14.73
CA LEU A 356 -7.07 11.58 15.59
C LEU A 356 -7.36 10.36 16.47
N GLY A 357 -8.63 9.96 16.58
CA GLY A 357 -9.07 8.86 17.44
C GLY A 357 -8.94 9.13 18.95
N ARG A 358 -8.78 10.41 19.36
CA ARG A 358 -8.65 10.84 20.76
C ARG A 358 -9.13 12.27 20.95
N ASP A 359 -9.44 12.64 22.20
CA ASP A 359 -9.84 14.00 22.57
C ASP A 359 -8.61 14.93 22.63
N ALA A 360 -8.25 15.51 21.48
CA ALA A 360 -7.06 16.36 21.32
C ALA A 360 -7.39 17.87 21.32
N PHE A 361 -8.57 18.23 20.84
CA PHE A 361 -9.06 19.60 20.69
C PHE A 361 -10.25 19.87 21.60
N SER A 362 -10.34 21.11 22.10
CA SER A 362 -11.47 21.61 22.88
C SER A 362 -12.30 22.58 22.05
N ALA A 363 -13.63 22.53 22.19
CA ALA A 363 -14.53 23.40 21.45
C ALA A 363 -14.37 24.88 21.86
N GLY A 364 -14.48 25.79 20.88
CA GLY A 364 -14.53 27.23 21.14
C GLY A 364 -13.18 27.94 21.23
N ASN A 365 -12.09 27.32 20.79
CA ASN A 365 -10.78 27.98 20.74
C ASN A 365 -10.78 29.09 19.68
N ALA A 366 -10.45 30.31 20.12
CA ALA A 366 -10.25 31.48 19.24
C ALA A 366 -8.84 31.52 18.61
N GLN A 367 -7.99 30.54 18.91
CA GLN A 367 -6.59 30.44 18.45
C GLN A 367 -6.35 29.10 17.74
N CYS A 368 -5.35 29.07 16.86
CA CYS A 368 -4.91 27.83 16.21
C CYS A 368 -4.42 26.80 17.23
N CYS A 369 -4.78 25.54 17.04
CA CYS A 369 -4.24 24.42 17.82
C CYS A 369 -3.69 23.36 16.87
N LEU A 370 -2.46 22.91 17.10
CA LEU A 370 -1.81 21.85 16.31
C LEU A 370 -1.66 20.60 17.17
N GLN A 371 -2.00 19.45 16.57
CA GLN A 371 -1.84 18.14 17.18
C GLN A 371 -1.21 17.19 16.17
N THR A 372 -0.30 16.34 16.64
CA THR A 372 0.32 15.29 15.85
C THR A 372 0.01 13.94 16.47
N GLU A 373 -0.34 12.95 15.66
CA GLU A 373 -0.62 11.59 16.11
C GLU A 373 -0.37 10.58 14.99
N LYS A 374 0.01 9.36 15.36
CA LYS A 374 0.05 8.24 14.42
C LYS A 374 -1.32 7.58 14.33
N VAL A 375 -1.96 7.69 13.17
CA VAL A 375 -3.29 7.12 12.91
C VAL A 375 -3.18 6.15 11.73
N PHE A 376 -3.51 4.88 11.98
CA PHE A 376 -3.23 3.77 11.06
C PHE A 376 -1.74 3.72 10.66
N SER A 377 -1.42 3.76 9.36
CA SER A 377 -0.06 3.85 8.84
C SER A 377 0.46 5.27 8.63
N TRP A 378 -0.34 6.30 8.90
CA TRP A 378 0.03 7.69 8.63
C TRP A 378 0.43 8.43 9.92
N GLU A 379 1.43 9.30 9.80
CA GLU A 379 1.70 10.34 10.79
C GLU A 379 0.90 11.59 10.39
N LEU A 380 -0.11 11.92 11.20
CA LEU A 380 -1.02 13.02 10.92
C LEU A 380 -0.63 14.24 11.77
N THR A 381 -0.52 15.39 11.13
CA THR A 381 -0.53 16.70 11.79
C THR A 381 -1.83 17.40 11.44
N VAL A 382 -2.67 17.67 12.44
CA VAL A 382 -3.97 18.32 12.27
C VAL A 382 -3.93 19.68 12.96
N VAL A 383 -4.32 20.72 12.23
CA VAL A 383 -4.43 22.08 12.75
C VAL A 383 -5.90 22.49 12.81
N ASP A 384 -6.43 22.69 14.01
CA ASP A 384 -7.75 23.29 14.22
C ASP A 384 -7.66 24.81 14.12
N THR A 385 -8.62 25.44 13.44
CA THR A 385 -8.61 26.87 13.15
C THR A 385 -9.80 27.59 13.79
N PRO A 386 -9.72 28.91 14.01
CA PRO A 386 -10.88 29.71 14.36
C PRO A 386 -12.01 29.60 13.32
N GLY A 387 -13.23 30.04 13.69
CA GLY A 387 -14.35 30.09 12.75
C GLY A 387 -14.09 31.03 11.58
N LEU A 388 -14.48 30.65 10.36
CA LEU A 388 -14.42 31.54 9.20
C LEU A 388 -15.20 32.84 9.48
N SER A 389 -14.52 33.98 9.26
CA SER A 389 -15.05 35.32 9.45
C SER A 389 -14.31 36.30 8.54
N GLU A 390 -14.99 37.37 8.13
CA GLU A 390 -14.40 38.43 7.30
C GLU A 390 -13.56 39.44 8.08
N THR A 391 -13.50 39.35 9.42
CA THR A 391 -12.70 40.26 10.24
C THR A 391 -11.20 40.06 9.98
N PRO A 392 -10.40 41.13 9.79
CA PRO A 392 -8.97 41.04 9.53
C PRO A 392 -8.18 40.20 10.55
N ASP A 393 -8.54 40.29 11.83
CA ASP A 393 -7.88 39.53 12.91
C ASP A 393 -8.05 38.02 12.73
N THR A 394 -9.28 37.58 12.41
CA THR A 394 -9.59 36.17 12.17
C THR A 394 -8.89 35.65 10.92
N GLN A 395 -8.83 36.45 9.84
CA GLN A 395 -8.10 36.06 8.64
C GLN A 395 -6.61 35.89 8.94
N THR A 396 -6.02 36.81 9.70
CA THR A 396 -4.61 36.73 10.09
C THR A 396 -4.31 35.49 10.92
N GLU A 397 -5.17 35.15 11.88
CA GLU A 397 -4.99 33.94 12.69
C GLU A 397 -5.16 32.66 11.85
N ILE A 398 -6.12 32.61 10.91
CA ILE A 398 -6.26 31.46 9.99
C ILE A 398 -4.99 31.27 9.15
N LEU A 399 -4.40 32.36 8.63
CA LEU A 399 -3.15 32.27 7.86
C LEU A 399 -1.98 31.78 8.70
N LYS A 400 -1.90 32.20 9.96
CA LYS A 400 -0.93 31.66 10.92
C LYS A 400 -1.12 30.16 11.14
N CYS A 401 -2.36 29.64 11.15
CA CYS A 401 -2.60 28.21 11.24
C CYS A 401 -2.02 27.44 10.03
N ILE A 402 -2.04 28.04 8.83
CA ILE A 402 -1.40 27.46 7.63
C ILE A 402 0.11 27.43 7.82
N ASP A 403 0.71 28.50 8.33
CA ASP A 403 2.14 28.57 8.60
C ASP A 403 2.59 27.55 9.66
N MET A 404 1.74 27.24 10.64
CA MET A 404 2.00 26.15 11.61
C MET A 404 2.10 24.77 10.95
N SER A 405 1.52 24.60 9.76
CA SER A 405 1.60 23.37 8.96
C SER A 405 2.76 23.37 7.95
N ALA A 406 3.83 24.13 8.21
CA ALA A 406 4.99 24.28 7.34
C ALA A 406 5.51 22.93 6.77
N PRO A 407 5.88 22.87 5.48
CA PRO A 407 5.94 23.98 4.51
C PRO A 407 4.57 24.43 3.96
N GLY A 408 3.49 23.76 4.37
CA GLY A 408 2.09 24.05 4.05
C GLY A 408 1.25 22.78 4.17
N PRO A 409 -0.09 22.89 4.25
CA PRO A 409 -0.95 21.74 4.42
C PRO A 409 -1.03 20.94 3.13
N HIS A 410 -1.08 19.62 3.27
CA HIS A 410 -1.37 18.70 2.18
C HIS A 410 -2.84 18.82 1.76
N ALA A 411 -3.72 18.99 2.74
CA ALA A 411 -5.14 19.15 2.51
C ALA A 411 -5.82 20.09 3.50
N ILE A 412 -6.95 20.64 3.06
CA ILE A 412 -7.83 21.49 3.85
C ILE A 412 -9.15 20.74 4.01
N LEU A 413 -9.57 20.51 5.25
CA LEU A 413 -10.85 19.87 5.54
C LEU A 413 -11.89 20.95 5.87
N LEU A 414 -12.77 21.23 4.91
CA LEU A 414 -13.88 22.15 5.09
C LEU A 414 -15.02 21.45 5.85
N VAL A 415 -15.16 21.79 7.13
CA VAL A 415 -16.17 21.20 8.01
C VAL A 415 -17.44 22.03 7.95
N ILE A 416 -18.51 21.42 7.47
CA ILE A 416 -19.82 22.05 7.28
C ILE A 416 -20.85 21.34 8.14
N LYS A 417 -21.68 22.13 8.83
CA LYS A 417 -22.85 21.64 9.52
C LYS A 417 -24.01 21.60 8.53
N VAL A 418 -24.60 20.44 8.32
CA VAL A 418 -25.59 20.19 7.26
C VAL A 418 -26.81 21.10 7.42
N GLU A 419 -27.24 21.35 8.65
CA GLU A 419 -28.41 22.17 8.96
C GLU A 419 -28.22 23.65 8.61
N THR A 420 -26.99 24.15 8.49
CA THR A 420 -26.71 25.56 8.16
C THR A 420 -26.38 25.78 6.69
N LEU A 421 -26.26 24.70 5.91
CA LEU A 421 -25.81 24.72 4.52
C LEU A 421 -26.69 25.62 3.62
N ASP A 422 -28.01 25.57 3.77
CA ASP A 422 -28.96 26.30 2.91
C ASP A 422 -28.84 27.84 3.07
N ASN A 423 -28.41 28.31 4.25
CA ASN A 423 -28.29 29.75 4.54
C ASN A 423 -26.86 30.28 4.38
N GLU A 424 -25.86 29.42 4.57
CA GLU A 424 -24.46 29.84 4.73
C GLU A 424 -23.52 29.30 3.65
N GLY A 425 -24.00 28.42 2.76
CA GLY A 425 -23.17 27.74 1.77
C GLY A 425 -22.42 28.70 0.83
N GLU A 426 -23.12 29.67 0.24
CA GLU A 426 -22.49 30.66 -0.65
C GLU A 426 -21.50 31.59 0.10
N ASP A 427 -21.80 31.92 1.36
CA ASP A 427 -20.93 32.73 2.21
C ASP A 427 -19.60 31.99 2.50
N ILE A 428 -19.67 30.69 2.79
CA ILE A 428 -18.50 29.83 3.01
C ILE A 428 -17.60 29.81 1.76
N VAL A 429 -18.16 29.65 0.57
CA VAL A 429 -17.40 29.67 -0.70
C VAL A 429 -16.68 31.00 -0.87
N ARG A 430 -17.40 32.12 -0.70
CA ARG A 430 -16.82 33.46 -0.82
C ARG A 430 -15.69 33.68 0.17
N GLN A 431 -15.85 33.25 1.43
CA GLN A 431 -14.82 33.40 2.45
C GLN A 431 -13.60 32.52 2.18
N MET A 432 -13.79 31.29 1.72
CA MET A 432 -12.71 30.39 1.32
C MET A 432 -11.89 30.99 0.17
N GLU A 433 -12.53 31.46 -0.90
CA GLU A 433 -11.83 32.10 -2.02
C GLU A 433 -11.13 33.41 -1.59
N LYS A 434 -11.74 34.20 -0.72
CA LYS A 434 -11.15 35.46 -0.21
C LYS A 434 -9.91 35.21 0.63
N ILE A 435 -9.91 34.20 1.49
CA ILE A 435 -8.81 33.89 2.40
C ILE A 435 -7.72 33.09 1.69
N PHE A 436 -8.09 32.10 0.88
CA PHE A 436 -7.16 31.10 0.34
C PHE A 436 -6.96 31.19 -1.18
N GLY A 437 -7.75 31.96 -1.91
CA GLY A 437 -7.77 31.96 -3.38
C GLY A 437 -8.47 30.74 -3.97
N GLU A 438 -8.77 30.78 -5.27
CA GLU A 438 -9.54 29.72 -5.95
C GLU A 438 -8.80 28.38 -6.06
N ASN A 439 -7.47 28.41 -6.06
CA ASN A 439 -6.67 27.20 -6.13
C ASN A 439 -6.77 26.33 -4.86
N VAL A 440 -7.38 26.84 -3.79
CA VAL A 440 -7.60 26.10 -2.54
C VAL A 440 -8.37 24.80 -2.76
N TRP A 441 -9.36 24.83 -3.66
CA TRP A 441 -10.29 23.73 -3.86
C TRP A 441 -9.63 22.45 -4.36
N ARG A 442 -8.48 22.55 -5.02
CA ARG A 442 -7.67 21.38 -5.41
C ARG A 442 -7.19 20.57 -4.20
N HIS A 443 -7.02 21.23 -3.06
CA HIS A 443 -6.57 20.63 -1.80
C HIS A 443 -7.71 20.46 -0.78
N THR A 444 -8.96 20.76 -1.14
CA THR A 444 -10.09 20.76 -0.20
C THR A 444 -10.87 19.45 -0.24
N PHE A 445 -11.16 18.92 0.94
CA PHE A 445 -12.14 17.86 1.18
C PHE A 445 -13.22 18.40 2.11
N VAL A 446 -14.47 17.98 1.93
CA VAL A 446 -15.59 18.47 2.76
C VAL A 446 -15.99 17.41 3.77
N VAL A 447 -16.01 17.79 5.05
CA VAL A 447 -16.48 16.95 6.15
C VAL A 447 -17.83 17.48 6.62
N LEU A 448 -18.85 16.65 6.50
CA LEU A 448 -20.22 16.97 6.87
C LEU A 448 -20.49 16.51 8.30
N THR A 449 -21.10 17.40 9.07
CA THR A 449 -21.48 17.19 10.47
C THR A 449 -22.96 17.48 10.68
N PHE A 450 -23.55 16.86 11.70
CA PHE A 450 -24.98 16.98 12.03
C PHE A 450 -25.17 17.42 13.47
N GLU A 451 -26.37 17.87 13.83
CA GLU A 451 -26.76 18.07 15.23
C GLU A 451 -26.76 16.75 16.03
N ASP A 452 -26.51 16.88 17.33
CA ASP A 452 -26.55 15.72 18.23
C ASP A 452 -27.99 15.19 18.31
N GLY A 453 -28.16 13.90 18.02
CA GLY A 453 -29.47 13.22 17.99
C GLY A 453 -30.20 13.25 16.65
N ALA A 454 -29.64 13.86 15.59
CA ALA A 454 -30.22 13.80 14.25
C ALA A 454 -30.21 12.36 13.71
N GLU A 455 -31.32 11.92 13.11
CA GLU A 455 -31.40 10.64 12.41
C GLU A 455 -30.48 10.64 11.19
N ARG A 456 -29.59 9.64 11.11
CA ARG A 456 -28.56 9.50 10.09
C ARG A 456 -28.97 8.47 9.04
N ASP A 457 -30.20 8.56 8.54
CA ASP A 457 -30.66 7.63 7.49
C ASP A 457 -29.90 7.87 6.17
N GLY A 458 -29.70 6.81 5.40
CA GLY A 458 -28.97 6.83 4.13
C GLY A 458 -29.61 7.77 3.08
N ASN A 459 -30.94 7.97 3.16
CA ASN A 459 -31.65 8.91 2.31
C ASN A 459 -31.27 10.37 2.59
N ILE A 460 -31.17 10.75 3.87
CA ILE A 460 -30.78 12.09 4.30
C ILE A 460 -29.34 12.40 3.86
N LEU A 461 -28.46 11.40 3.91
CA LEU A 461 -27.09 11.55 3.44
C LEU A 461 -27.01 11.80 1.92
N ASN A 462 -27.80 11.08 1.12
CA ASN A 462 -27.85 11.25 -0.34
C ASN A 462 -28.46 12.60 -0.74
N GLU A 463 -29.53 13.03 -0.06
CA GLU A 463 -30.10 14.36 -0.24
C GLU A 463 -29.08 15.44 0.12
N THR A 464 -28.37 15.26 1.24
CA THR A 464 -27.31 16.18 1.68
C THR A 464 -26.17 16.25 0.67
N LYS A 465 -25.67 15.11 0.17
CA LYS A 465 -24.66 15.08 -0.90
C LYS A 465 -25.13 15.84 -2.14
N THR A 466 -26.40 15.68 -2.52
CA THR A 466 -27.00 16.41 -3.65
C THR A 466 -27.05 17.92 -3.39
N LYS A 467 -27.41 18.34 -2.16
CA LYS A 467 -27.43 19.76 -1.75
C LYS A 467 -26.03 20.37 -1.75
N VAL A 468 -25.07 19.69 -1.14
CA VAL A 468 -23.67 20.13 -1.10
C VAL A 468 -23.11 20.21 -2.52
N GLY A 469 -23.41 19.21 -3.36
CA GLY A 469 -23.13 19.25 -4.80
C GLY A 469 -23.63 20.56 -5.42
N LYS A 470 -24.91 20.92 -5.29
CA LYS A 470 -25.41 22.19 -5.89
C LYS A 470 -24.63 23.45 -5.51
N ILE A 471 -24.02 23.50 -4.32
CA ILE A 471 -23.28 24.66 -3.80
C ILE A 471 -21.78 24.57 -4.13
N LEU A 472 -21.20 23.37 -4.07
CA LEU A 472 -19.75 23.12 -4.09
C LEU A 472 -19.26 22.19 -5.24
N ASP A 473 -20.14 21.64 -6.08
CA ASP A 473 -19.82 20.58 -7.07
C ASP A 473 -18.66 21.01 -7.97
N TRP A 474 -18.75 22.23 -8.49
CA TRP A 474 -17.82 22.76 -9.47
C TRP A 474 -16.43 23.04 -8.89
N GLU A 475 -16.33 23.12 -7.56
CA GLU A 475 -15.08 23.40 -6.85
C GLU A 475 -14.44 22.13 -6.28
N VAL A 476 -15.23 21.28 -5.62
CA VAL A 476 -14.73 20.18 -4.79
C VAL A 476 -14.90 18.81 -5.47
N GLY A 477 -15.81 18.66 -6.44
CA GLY A 477 -16.14 17.35 -7.03
C GLY A 477 -16.79 16.42 -6.00
N GLU A 478 -16.54 15.11 -6.05
CA GLU A 478 -17.20 14.10 -5.19
C GLU A 478 -16.57 13.93 -3.78
N ARG A 479 -15.71 14.85 -3.33
CA ARG A 479 -14.91 14.71 -2.08
C ARG A 479 -15.67 15.10 -0.81
N TYR A 480 -16.76 14.41 -0.51
CA TYR A 480 -17.61 14.64 0.67
C TYR A 480 -17.65 13.44 1.62
N TYR A 481 -17.39 13.68 2.91
CA TYR A 481 -17.30 12.63 3.92
C TYR A 481 -18.16 12.94 5.14
N VAL A 482 -18.75 11.90 5.71
CA VAL A 482 -19.33 11.92 7.05
C VAL A 482 -18.50 10.98 7.91
N LEU A 483 -17.96 11.48 9.01
CA LEU A 483 -17.04 10.73 9.87
C LEU A 483 -17.76 10.27 11.13
N ASN A 484 -18.16 9.01 11.16
CA ASN A 484 -18.84 8.37 12.29
C ASN A 484 -18.09 7.16 12.85
N ASN A 485 -17.25 6.51 12.05
CA ASN A 485 -16.51 5.32 12.44
C ASN A 485 -15.09 5.31 11.85
N LYS A 486 -14.27 4.36 12.28
CA LYS A 486 -12.88 4.23 11.85
C LYS A 486 -12.72 3.92 10.36
N GLN A 487 -13.68 3.21 9.74
CA GLN A 487 -13.65 2.96 8.29
C GLN A 487 -13.77 4.26 7.49
N GLN A 488 -14.67 5.16 7.87
CA GLN A 488 -14.85 6.42 7.17
C GLN A 488 -13.65 7.36 7.33
N VAL A 489 -12.99 7.34 8.50
CA VAL A 489 -11.72 8.06 8.70
C VAL A 489 -10.63 7.48 7.80
N TRP A 490 -10.52 6.15 7.73
CA TRP A 490 -9.57 5.50 6.84
C TRP A 490 -9.84 5.83 5.36
N ASP A 491 -11.09 5.75 4.91
CA ASP A 491 -11.51 6.08 3.54
C ASP A 491 -11.17 7.54 3.17
N LEU A 492 -11.31 8.48 4.10
CA LEU A 492 -10.90 9.88 3.92
C LEU A 492 -9.37 10.00 3.78
N LEU A 493 -8.60 9.34 4.64
CA LEU A 493 -7.14 9.43 4.65
C LEU A 493 -6.51 8.78 3.41
N ASP A 494 -7.06 7.67 2.92
CA ASP A 494 -6.61 7.00 1.70
C ASP A 494 -6.83 7.88 0.45
N GLU A 495 -8.02 8.51 0.35
CA GLU A 495 -8.32 9.44 -0.75
C GLU A 495 -7.46 10.70 -0.67
N LEU A 496 -7.21 11.22 0.54
CA LEU A 496 -6.27 12.32 0.76
C LEU A 496 -4.86 11.95 0.31
N ALA A 497 -4.38 10.76 0.66
CA ALA A 497 -3.06 10.29 0.26
C ALA A 497 -2.95 10.15 -1.26
N THR A 498 -4.01 9.67 -1.91
CA THR A 498 -4.11 9.58 -3.38
C THR A 498 -4.05 10.97 -4.02
N MET A 499 -4.82 11.93 -3.51
CA MET A 499 -4.83 13.32 -3.99
C MET A 499 -3.45 14.00 -3.82
N VAL A 500 -2.76 13.77 -2.71
CA VAL A 500 -1.39 14.28 -2.48
C VAL A 500 -0.40 13.68 -3.46
N PHE A 501 -0.51 12.38 -3.70
CA PHE A 501 0.32 11.67 -4.66
C PHE A 501 0.11 12.20 -6.08
N GLU A 502 -1.13 12.35 -6.53
CA GLU A 502 -1.48 12.91 -7.85
C GLU A 502 -1.02 14.37 -8.01
N ASN A 503 -1.08 15.15 -6.93
CA ASN A 503 -0.58 16.52 -6.89
C ASN A 503 0.95 16.62 -6.86
N ARG A 504 1.67 15.48 -6.95
CA ARG A 504 3.14 15.38 -6.88
C ARG A 504 3.69 16.02 -5.61
N GLU A 505 3.06 15.71 -4.48
CA GLU A 505 3.43 16.20 -3.13
C GLU A 505 3.39 17.73 -2.96
N LYS A 506 2.77 18.45 -3.90
CA LYS A 506 2.58 19.88 -3.73
C LYS A 506 1.61 20.11 -2.58
N PHE A 507 2.09 20.77 -1.54
CA PHE A 507 1.26 21.33 -0.49
C PHE A 507 0.58 22.61 -0.98
N TYR A 508 -0.55 22.94 -0.37
CA TYR A 508 -1.18 24.23 -0.58
C TYR A 508 -0.25 25.34 -0.08
N SER A 509 -0.11 26.40 -0.89
CA SER A 509 0.65 27.60 -0.52
C SER A 509 -0.15 28.86 -0.82
N VAL A 510 -0.24 29.71 0.20
CA VAL A 510 -0.83 31.05 0.15
C VAL A 510 -0.17 31.95 -0.90
N GLN A 511 1.10 31.72 -1.22
CA GLN A 511 1.85 32.53 -2.19
C GLN A 511 1.38 32.28 -3.64
N ASN A 512 0.70 31.17 -3.91
CA ASN A 512 0.21 30.80 -5.25
C ASN A 512 -1.27 31.16 -5.47
N ARG A 513 -1.82 32.09 -4.68
CA ARG A 513 -3.22 32.54 -4.81
C ARG A 513 -3.51 33.05 -6.23
N VAL A 514 -4.56 32.51 -6.83
CA VAL A 514 -5.16 33.04 -8.07
C VAL A 514 -6.49 33.68 -7.71
N SER A 515 -6.70 34.91 -8.18
CA SER A 515 -7.98 35.63 -8.03
C SER A 515 -8.75 35.63 -9.35
N LYS A 516 -10.07 35.39 -9.33
CA LYS A 516 -10.97 35.58 -10.47
C LYS A 516 -10.72 36.94 -11.12
N ARG A 517 -10.40 36.93 -12.42
CA ARG A 517 -10.43 38.15 -13.22
C ARG A 517 -11.88 38.65 -13.22
N LYS A 518 -12.13 39.82 -12.63
CA LYS A 518 -13.38 40.54 -12.89
C LYS A 518 -13.45 40.80 -14.40
N ILE A 519 -14.40 40.18 -15.09
CA ILE A 519 -14.88 40.69 -16.36
C ILE A 519 -15.62 41.97 -15.98
N THR A 520 -14.92 43.11 -16.04
CA THR A 520 -15.58 44.41 -15.96
C THR A 520 -16.21 44.68 -17.31
N ASP A 521 -17.54 44.75 -17.33
CA ASP A 521 -18.27 45.47 -18.37
C ASP A 521 -17.59 46.83 -18.59
N VAL A 522 -17.19 47.10 -19.83
CA VAL A 522 -16.81 48.45 -20.25
C VAL A 522 -17.96 48.97 -21.09
N ASP A 523 -18.56 50.03 -20.56
CA ASP A 523 -19.59 50.87 -21.14
C ASP A 523 -19.34 51.27 -22.60
N GLY A 524 -20.45 51.42 -23.32
CA GLY A 524 -20.54 52.17 -24.56
C GLY A 524 -21.91 52.81 -24.68
N ALA A 525 -22.21 53.74 -23.77
CA ALA A 525 -23.35 54.64 -23.89
C ALA A 525 -23.23 55.51 -25.15
N ILE A 526 -24.39 55.74 -25.75
CA ILE A 526 -24.72 56.55 -26.91
C ILE A 526 -24.39 58.03 -26.66
N THR A 527 -23.81 58.70 -27.65
CA THR A 527 -24.03 60.14 -27.90
C THR A 527 -24.07 60.39 -29.42
N ASP A 528 -25.25 60.82 -29.87
CA ASP A 528 -25.68 61.52 -31.10
C ASP A 528 -25.06 61.20 -32.47
#